data_AF-A6THL3-F1
#
_entry.id   AF-A6THL3-F1
#
_cell.length_a   1.000
_cell.length_b   1.000
_cell.length_c   1.000
_cell.angle_alpha   90.00
_cell.angle_beta   90.00
_cell.angle_gamma   90.00
#
_symmetry.space_group_name_H-M   'P 1'
#
loop_
_entity.id
_entity.type
_entity.pdbx_description
1 polymer ?
#
loop_
_entity_poly.entity_id
_entity_poly.type
_entity_poly.pdbx_seq_one_letter_code
_entity_poly.pdbx_strand_id
1 'polypeptide(L)'
;MIIKDEVFDSMLSSGVLDDFLDLIDPQKFDEFSRSVFITLRNAVKSIESNADKYYDQSEEQISTTISLLIEKAGFQTKSEPSNRGHVDIFVEKDRFKWLIEAKIGYNNQKIFEGLLQLTSRYLTDQRSACLLLYFKKENIKNNFESWKDYIQNKKWKDYAKMHDILNDCELMYGESIIKPDPFCVGYSFLAGAKTTAGESLDIYNLGANLHFRPVDSSGRNGVTLRKNQAKLYLEHLYHDKENGLPIDEKELYKNLNDYFDFDKKQ
;
A
#
# COMPACT_ATOMS: atom_id res chain seq x y z
N MET A 1 -25.52 -15.75 40.73
CA MET A 1 -26.33 -15.23 39.60
C MET A 1 -25.33 -14.84 38.53
N ILE A 2 -25.10 -15.70 37.54
CA ILE A 2 -24.23 -15.37 36.40
C ILE A 2 -25.06 -14.41 35.55
N ILE A 3 -24.66 -13.15 35.50
CA ILE A 3 -25.23 -12.21 34.55
C ILE A 3 -24.78 -12.73 33.19
N LYS A 4 -25.70 -13.31 32.42
CA LYS A 4 -25.51 -13.47 30.98
C LYS A 4 -25.43 -12.06 30.43
N ASP A 5 -24.21 -11.58 30.26
CA ASP A 5 -23.97 -10.27 29.69
C ASP A 5 -24.05 -10.46 28.18
N GLU A 6 -25.25 -10.23 27.63
CA GLU A 6 -25.53 -10.38 26.20
C GLU A 6 -24.55 -9.58 25.34
N VAL A 7 -23.99 -8.49 25.88
CA VAL A 7 -22.93 -7.71 25.24
C VAL A 7 -21.62 -8.49 25.21
N PHE A 8 -21.21 -9.08 26.34
CA PHE A 8 -19.99 -9.89 26.39
C PHE A 8 -20.12 -11.15 25.53
N ASP A 9 -21.25 -11.84 25.58
CA ASP A 9 -21.54 -13.00 24.72
C ASP A 9 -21.58 -12.61 23.23
N SER A 10 -22.09 -11.42 22.91
CA SER A 10 -22.03 -10.85 21.56
C SER A 10 -20.60 -10.49 21.14
N MET A 11 -19.79 -9.94 22.04
CA MET A 11 -18.38 -9.61 21.76
C MET A 11 -17.54 -10.87 21.55
N LEU A 12 -17.76 -11.91 22.35
CA LEU A 12 -17.17 -13.24 22.19
C LEU A 12 -17.56 -13.87 20.84
N SER A 13 -18.84 -13.85 20.49
CA SER A 13 -19.31 -14.46 19.24
C SER A 13 -18.94 -13.68 17.97
N SER A 14 -18.67 -12.38 18.10
CA SER A 14 -18.25 -11.52 16.98
C SER A 14 -16.75 -11.55 16.66
N GLY A 15 -15.92 -12.15 17.52
CA GLY A 15 -14.45 -12.15 17.40
C GLY A 15 -13.77 -10.85 17.84
N VAL A 16 -14.54 -9.83 18.24
CA VAL A 16 -14.01 -8.52 18.67
C VAL A 16 -13.12 -8.66 19.91
N LEU A 17 -13.45 -9.59 20.82
CA LEU A 17 -12.63 -9.83 22.01
C LEU A 17 -11.27 -10.45 21.63
N ASP A 18 -11.25 -11.38 20.67
CA ASP A 18 -10.01 -11.99 20.20
C ASP A 18 -9.11 -10.95 19.52
N ASP A 19 -9.68 -10.10 18.66
CA ASP A 19 -8.94 -9.00 18.03
C ASP A 19 -8.39 -8.00 19.06
N PHE A 20 -9.14 -7.74 20.13
CA PHE A 20 -8.67 -6.88 21.23
C PHE A 20 -7.53 -7.54 22.01
N LEU A 21 -7.62 -8.83 22.32
CA LEU A 21 -6.57 -9.55 23.04
C LEU A 21 -5.29 -9.64 22.21
N ASP A 22 -5.40 -9.95 20.92
CA ASP A 22 -4.26 -9.96 20.00
C ASP A 22 -3.63 -8.57 19.85
N LEU A 23 -4.42 -7.50 19.95
CA LEU A 23 -3.91 -6.14 19.93
C LEU A 23 -3.14 -5.83 21.21
N ILE A 24 -3.61 -6.27 22.39
CA ILE A 24 -3.01 -5.92 23.68
C ILE A 24 -1.77 -6.76 24.00
N ASP A 25 -1.83 -8.08 23.81
CA ASP A 25 -0.78 -9.03 24.22
C ASP A 25 -0.72 -10.24 23.26
N PRO A 26 -0.26 -10.04 22.01
CA PRO A 26 -0.20 -11.11 21.03
C PRO A 26 0.76 -12.21 21.50
N GLN A 27 0.29 -13.45 21.57
CA GLN A 27 1.13 -14.58 22.02
C GLN A 27 1.89 -15.21 20.84
N LYS A 28 1.33 -15.14 19.63
CA LYS A 28 1.89 -15.71 18.40
C LYS A 28 2.13 -14.64 17.34
N PHE A 29 3.04 -14.95 16.42
CA PHE A 29 3.35 -14.06 15.30
C PHE A 29 2.11 -13.77 14.43
N ASP A 30 1.28 -14.79 14.19
CA ASP A 30 0.10 -14.65 13.35
C ASP A 30 -0.92 -13.68 13.97
N GLU A 31 -1.17 -13.81 15.27
CA GLU A 31 -2.00 -12.90 16.09
C GLU A 31 -1.47 -11.46 16.02
N PHE A 32 -0.15 -11.28 16.21
CA PHE A 32 0.49 -9.97 16.05
C PHE A 32 0.32 -9.40 14.63
N SER A 33 0.65 -10.17 13.59
CA SER A 33 0.59 -9.70 12.21
C SER A 33 -0.83 -9.33 11.79
N ARG A 34 -1.82 -10.09 12.27
CA ARG A 34 -3.25 -9.81 12.12
C ARG A 34 -3.64 -8.48 12.76
N SER A 35 -3.24 -8.24 14.00
CA SER A 35 -3.52 -6.99 14.72
C SER A 35 -2.89 -5.78 14.03
N VAL A 36 -1.67 -5.92 13.53
CA VAL A 36 -1.03 -4.85 12.75
C VAL A 36 -1.77 -4.61 11.43
N PHE A 37 -2.17 -5.65 10.70
CA PHE A 37 -2.91 -5.49 9.44
C PHE A 37 -4.29 -4.83 9.65
N ILE A 38 -5.04 -5.23 10.67
CA ILE A 38 -6.33 -4.59 11.02
C ILE A 38 -6.13 -3.12 11.37
N THR A 39 -5.09 -2.81 12.15
CA THR A 39 -4.73 -1.44 12.53
C THR A 39 -4.35 -0.61 11.31
N LEU A 40 -3.51 -1.16 10.43
CA LEU A 40 -3.11 -0.53 9.17
C LEU A 40 -4.32 -0.22 8.30
N ARG A 41 -5.28 -1.15 8.18
CA ARG A 41 -6.52 -0.90 7.42
C ARG A 41 -7.34 0.25 8.00
N ASN A 42 -7.40 0.38 9.32
CA ASN A 42 -8.09 1.49 9.96
C ASN A 42 -7.35 2.82 9.73
N ALA A 43 -6.02 2.81 9.74
CA ALA A 43 -5.21 3.96 9.35
C ALA A 43 -5.47 4.36 7.89
N VAL A 44 -5.49 3.39 6.97
CA VAL A 44 -5.84 3.60 5.55
C VAL A 44 -7.24 4.22 5.42
N LYS A 45 -8.26 3.68 6.08
CA LYS A 45 -9.61 4.26 6.06
C LYS A 45 -9.64 5.71 6.57
N SER A 46 -8.82 6.04 7.55
CA SER A 46 -8.72 7.40 8.10
C SER A 46 -8.17 8.38 7.08
N ILE A 47 -7.10 8.02 6.35
CA ILE A 47 -6.54 8.87 5.30
C ILE A 47 -7.42 8.93 4.05
N GLU A 48 -8.10 7.83 3.67
CA GLU A 48 -9.06 7.80 2.56
C GLU A 48 -10.24 8.75 2.83
N SER A 49 -10.75 8.76 4.07
CA SER A 49 -11.84 9.66 4.50
C SER A 49 -11.42 11.14 4.51
N ASN A 50 -10.11 11.41 4.39
CA ASN A 50 -9.52 12.74 4.32
C ASN A 50 -8.68 12.90 3.04
N ALA A 51 -9.03 12.21 1.95
CA ALA A 51 -8.24 12.20 0.72
C ALA A 51 -7.98 13.62 0.17
N ASP A 52 -8.87 14.57 0.44
CA ASP A 52 -8.71 16.01 0.14
C ASP A 52 -7.44 16.65 0.72
N LYS A 53 -6.88 16.07 1.78
CA LYS A 53 -5.66 16.53 2.47
C LYS A 53 -4.41 15.72 2.10
N TYR A 54 -4.59 14.52 1.54
CA TYR A 54 -3.50 13.56 1.32
C TYR A 54 -3.21 13.29 -0.17
N TYR A 55 -4.11 13.66 -1.09
CA TYR A 55 -3.97 13.33 -2.51
C TYR A 55 -2.67 13.86 -3.16
N ASP A 56 -2.15 15.00 -2.68
CA ASP A 56 -0.95 15.66 -3.20
C ASP A 56 0.32 15.42 -2.35
N GLN A 57 0.21 14.67 -1.25
CA GLN A 57 1.33 14.37 -0.35
C GLN A 57 2.26 13.31 -0.92
N SER A 58 3.55 13.35 -0.59
CA SER A 58 4.51 12.32 -1.03
C SER A 58 4.24 10.95 -0.38
N GLU A 59 4.82 9.90 -0.96
CA GLU A 59 4.84 8.55 -0.39
C GLU A 59 5.32 8.57 1.07
N GLU A 60 6.45 9.23 1.33
CA GLU A 60 7.05 9.39 2.66
C GLU A 60 6.10 10.10 3.66
N GLN A 61 5.42 11.17 3.24
CA GLN A 61 4.49 11.91 4.10
C GLN A 61 3.28 11.06 4.50
N ILE A 62 2.74 10.29 3.55
CA ILE A 62 1.61 9.39 3.80
C ILE A 62 2.06 8.24 4.71
N SER A 63 3.20 7.61 4.41
CA SER A 63 3.77 6.53 5.23
C SER A 63 4.08 6.97 6.66
N THR A 64 4.61 8.19 6.84
CA THR A 64 4.82 8.79 8.17
C THR A 64 3.50 8.95 8.91
N THR A 65 2.45 9.43 8.24
CA THR A 65 1.13 9.60 8.85
C THR A 65 0.54 8.26 9.28
N ILE A 66 0.62 7.24 8.42
CA ILE A 66 0.15 5.89 8.74
C ILE A 66 0.93 5.30 9.91
N SER A 67 2.25 5.46 9.91
CA SER A 67 3.14 5.04 11.00
C SER A 67 2.68 5.63 12.35
N LEU A 68 2.44 6.93 12.41
CA LEU A 68 1.93 7.61 13.62
C LEU A 68 0.54 7.11 14.05
N LEU A 69 -0.33 6.74 13.10
CA LEU A 69 -1.65 6.16 13.41
C LEU A 69 -1.53 4.75 14.00
N ILE A 70 -0.57 3.95 13.50
CA ILE A 70 -0.24 2.63 14.04
C ILE A 70 0.37 2.77 15.44
N GLU A 71 1.28 3.73 15.67
CA GLU A 71 1.83 4.00 17.00
C GLU A 71 0.75 4.36 18.02
N LYS A 72 -0.19 5.22 17.62
CA LYS A 72 -1.34 5.60 18.46
C LYS A 72 -2.22 4.42 18.85
N ALA A 73 -2.19 3.32 18.09
CA ALA A 73 -2.91 2.10 18.42
C ALA A 73 -2.16 1.18 19.42
N GLY A 74 -0.95 1.57 19.85
CA GLY A 74 -0.18 0.86 20.87
C GLY A 74 0.95 -0.02 20.34
N PHE A 75 1.30 0.10 19.05
CA PHE A 75 2.51 -0.49 18.49
C PHE A 75 3.68 0.47 18.60
N GLN A 76 4.90 -0.05 18.53
CA GLN A 76 6.07 0.79 18.30
C GLN A 76 6.34 0.82 16.81
N THR A 77 6.55 1.99 16.23
CA THR A 77 7.13 2.10 14.90
C THR A 77 8.49 2.75 14.97
N LYS A 78 9.36 2.40 14.03
CA LYS A 78 10.69 2.99 13.91
C LYS A 78 10.96 3.26 12.44
N SER A 79 11.68 4.34 12.16
CA SER A 79 12.46 4.44 10.93
C SER A 79 13.77 3.71 11.22
N GLU A 80 13.87 2.41 10.95
CA GLU A 80 15.10 1.67 11.28
C GLU A 80 16.30 2.24 10.48
N PRO A 81 17.43 2.57 11.12
CA PRO A 81 18.69 2.79 10.43
C PRO A 81 19.38 1.44 10.27
N SER A 82 19.04 0.66 9.23
CA SER A 82 19.74 -0.58 8.92
C SER A 82 20.78 -0.37 7.80
N ASN A 83 21.91 -1.06 7.90
CA ASN A 83 22.97 -1.08 6.87
C ASN A 83 22.52 -1.66 5.50
N ARG A 84 21.27 -2.12 5.36
CA ARG A 84 20.68 -2.72 4.15
C ARG A 84 19.65 -1.84 3.44
N GLY A 85 19.38 -0.65 3.99
CA GLY A 85 18.38 0.30 3.52
C GLY A 85 17.28 0.55 4.55
N HIS A 86 16.38 1.47 4.20
CA HIS A 86 15.23 1.85 5.02
C HIS A 86 13.96 1.22 4.46
N VAL A 87 13.29 0.41 5.29
CA VAL A 87 11.89 0.04 5.08
C VAL A 87 11.01 1.24 5.42
N ASP A 88 9.92 1.44 4.68
CA ASP A 88 9.06 2.62 4.87
C ASP A 88 8.38 2.67 6.24
N ILE A 89 7.85 1.52 6.71
CA ILE A 89 7.27 1.41 8.06
C ILE A 89 7.69 0.08 8.69
N PHE A 90 8.39 0.17 9.80
CA PHE A 90 8.68 -0.96 10.69
C PHE A 90 7.73 -0.92 11.87
N VAL A 91 7.10 -2.05 12.19
CA VAL A 91 6.17 -2.20 13.32
C VAL A 91 6.69 -3.26 14.27
N GLU A 92 6.75 -2.95 15.55
CA GLU A 92 7.24 -3.85 16.60
C GLU A 92 6.29 -3.86 17.78
N LYS A 93 6.11 -5.06 18.35
CA LYS A 93 5.48 -5.25 19.65
C LYS A 93 6.07 -6.49 20.32
N ASP A 94 6.55 -6.30 21.54
CA ASP A 94 7.24 -7.30 22.34
C ASP A 94 8.40 -7.97 21.56
N ARG A 95 8.24 -9.23 21.16
CA ARG A 95 9.24 -9.99 20.38
C ARG A 95 8.97 -10.03 18.88
N PHE A 96 7.84 -9.49 18.42
CA PHE A 96 7.41 -9.60 17.04
C PHE A 96 7.68 -8.33 16.26
N LYS A 97 8.02 -8.52 14.98
CA LYS A 97 8.38 -7.46 14.04
C LYS A 97 7.66 -7.67 12.73
N TRP A 98 7.16 -6.58 12.14
CA TRP A 98 6.48 -6.59 10.86
C TRP A 98 6.95 -5.44 9.98
N LEU A 99 7.04 -5.70 8.69
CA LEU A 99 7.60 -4.79 7.71
C LEU A 99 6.52 -4.38 6.71
N ILE A 100 6.46 -3.08 6.41
CA ILE A 100 5.56 -2.52 5.41
C ILE A 100 6.40 -1.68 4.44
N GLU A 101 6.41 -2.09 3.18
CA GLU A 101 6.93 -1.28 2.07
C GLU A 101 5.77 -0.51 1.45
N ALA A 102 5.92 0.79 1.26
CA ALA A 102 4.91 1.64 0.66
C ALA A 102 5.31 2.03 -0.76
N LYS A 103 4.35 2.06 -1.69
CA LYS A 103 4.57 2.56 -3.05
C LYS A 103 3.38 3.36 -3.56
N ILE A 104 3.63 4.47 -4.25
CA ILE A 104 2.60 5.06 -5.13
C ILE A 104 2.35 4.08 -6.28
N GLY A 105 1.08 3.71 -6.47
CA GLY A 105 0.62 2.76 -7.49
C GLY A 105 0.62 3.36 -8.91
N TYR A 106 1.78 3.80 -9.40
CA TYR A 106 1.93 4.37 -10.74
C TYR A 106 1.64 3.34 -11.84
N ASN A 107 2.25 2.15 -11.72
CA ASN A 107 2.08 1.00 -12.62
C ASN A 107 2.62 -0.27 -11.95
N ASN A 108 2.36 -1.43 -12.55
CA ASN A 108 2.75 -2.73 -11.99
C ASN A 108 4.26 -2.93 -11.85
N GLN A 109 5.09 -2.34 -12.72
CA GLN A 109 6.55 -2.46 -12.63
C GLN A 109 7.09 -1.74 -11.39
N LYS A 110 6.60 -0.52 -11.13
CA LYS A 110 6.96 0.24 -9.90
C LYS A 110 6.46 -0.42 -8.63
N ILE A 111 5.29 -1.04 -8.67
CA ILE A 111 4.79 -1.83 -7.55
C ILE A 111 5.68 -3.07 -7.34
N PHE A 112 6.07 -3.75 -8.41
CA PHE A 112 6.95 -4.92 -8.35
C PHE A 112 8.36 -4.59 -7.84
N GLU A 113 8.91 -3.42 -8.21
CA GLU A 113 10.15 -2.91 -7.62
C GLU A 113 10.07 -2.82 -6.08
N GLY A 114 8.95 -2.35 -5.52
CA GLY A 114 8.72 -2.34 -4.07
C GLY A 114 8.65 -3.74 -3.46
N LEU A 115 7.95 -4.67 -4.13
CA LEU A 115 7.90 -6.07 -3.69
C LEU A 115 9.29 -6.71 -3.67
N LEU A 116 10.13 -6.43 -4.68
CA LEU A 116 11.51 -6.89 -4.74
C LEU A 116 12.33 -6.32 -3.58
N GLN A 117 12.21 -5.03 -3.28
CA GLN A 117 12.91 -4.43 -2.13
C GLN A 117 12.53 -5.12 -0.82
N LEU A 118 11.23 -5.35 -0.61
CA LEU A 118 10.72 -6.01 0.58
C LEU A 118 11.28 -7.44 0.74
N THR A 119 11.19 -8.30 -0.28
CA THR A 119 11.59 -9.71 -0.17
C THR A 119 13.09 -9.98 -0.34
N SER A 120 13.83 -9.09 -0.99
CA SER A 120 15.27 -9.29 -1.24
C SER A 120 16.18 -8.57 -0.24
N ARG A 121 15.75 -7.44 0.34
CA ARG A 121 16.60 -6.61 1.20
C ARG A 121 16.20 -6.65 2.67
N TYR A 122 14.90 -6.64 2.95
CA TYR A 122 14.40 -6.34 4.30
C TYR A 122 13.94 -7.58 5.04
N LEU A 123 13.27 -8.51 4.37
CA LEU A 123 12.76 -9.72 5.01
C LEU A 123 13.89 -10.71 5.35
N THR A 124 13.95 -11.09 6.62
CA THR A 124 14.92 -12.07 7.15
C THR A 124 14.23 -13.30 7.72
N ASP A 125 13.41 -13.08 8.75
CA ASP A 125 12.83 -14.12 9.61
C ASP A 125 11.32 -13.91 9.82
N GLN A 126 10.75 -12.85 9.21
CA GLN A 126 9.33 -12.58 9.25
C GLN A 126 8.58 -13.56 8.35
N ARG A 127 7.48 -14.12 8.88
CA ARG A 127 6.60 -15.05 8.14
C ARG A 127 5.54 -14.33 7.30
N SER A 128 5.38 -13.03 7.51
CA SER A 128 4.55 -12.17 6.68
C SER A 128 5.04 -10.73 6.67
N ALA A 129 4.58 -9.97 5.68
CA ALA A 129 4.85 -8.54 5.53
C ALA A 129 3.73 -7.87 4.73
N CYS A 130 3.81 -6.54 4.53
CA CYS A 130 2.83 -5.82 3.74
C CYS A 130 3.47 -4.95 2.64
N LEU A 131 2.86 -4.97 1.46
CA LEU A 131 3.05 -3.97 0.42
C LEU A 131 1.82 -3.04 0.43
N LEU A 132 2.04 -1.79 0.78
CA LEU A 132 1.03 -0.76 0.92
C LEU A 132 1.05 0.17 -0.30
N LEU A 133 -0.08 0.31 -0.98
CA LEU A 133 -0.18 0.96 -2.29
C LEU A 133 -1.05 2.20 -2.23
N TYR A 134 -0.50 3.36 -2.57
CA TYR A 134 -1.23 4.61 -2.63
C TYR A 134 -1.68 4.89 -4.07
N PHE A 135 -2.99 4.85 -4.33
CA PHE A 135 -3.55 5.17 -5.63
C PHE A 135 -4.13 6.58 -5.64
N LYS A 136 -3.54 7.46 -6.45
CA LYS A 136 -3.95 8.86 -6.61
C LYS A 136 -4.68 9.15 -7.93
N LYS A 137 -4.61 8.20 -8.86
CA LYS A 137 -5.38 8.19 -10.11
C LYS A 137 -6.78 7.64 -9.89
N GLU A 138 -7.68 8.02 -10.78
CA GLU A 138 -9.02 7.45 -10.84
C GLU A 138 -8.99 5.94 -11.09
N ASN A 139 -10.14 5.29 -10.86
CA ASN A 139 -10.34 3.87 -11.14
C ASN A 139 -9.35 2.95 -10.39
N ILE A 140 -9.17 3.19 -9.09
CA ILE A 140 -8.38 2.33 -8.20
C ILE A 140 -8.76 0.85 -8.34
N LYS A 141 -10.04 0.52 -8.55
CA LYS A 141 -10.49 -0.86 -8.74
C LYS A 141 -9.72 -1.53 -9.87
N ASN A 142 -9.69 -0.93 -11.06
CA ASN A 142 -8.98 -1.52 -12.19
C ASN A 142 -7.46 -1.50 -11.99
N ASN A 143 -6.91 -0.45 -11.37
CA ASN A 143 -5.46 -0.38 -11.09
C ASN A 143 -5.01 -1.47 -10.12
N PHE A 144 -5.77 -1.69 -9.04
CA PHE A 144 -5.47 -2.70 -8.03
C PHE A 144 -5.71 -4.13 -8.55
N GLU A 145 -6.80 -4.35 -9.31
CA GLU A 145 -7.02 -5.65 -9.96
C GLU A 145 -5.95 -5.94 -11.03
N SER A 146 -5.45 -4.92 -11.73
CA SER A 146 -4.31 -5.08 -12.64
C SER A 146 -3.05 -5.55 -11.92
N TRP A 147 -2.78 -5.03 -10.72
CA TRP A 147 -1.67 -5.49 -9.89
C TRP A 147 -1.84 -6.94 -9.44
N LYS A 148 -3.04 -7.30 -8.97
CA LYS A 148 -3.36 -8.68 -8.59
C LYS A 148 -3.17 -9.65 -9.76
N ASP A 149 -3.68 -9.28 -10.92
CA ASP A 149 -3.52 -10.01 -12.19
C ASP A 149 -2.04 -10.14 -12.60
N TYR A 150 -1.24 -9.09 -12.40
CA TYR A 150 0.19 -9.08 -12.68
C TYR A 150 0.96 -10.14 -11.87
N ILE A 151 0.63 -10.28 -10.58
CA ILE A 151 1.18 -11.33 -9.72
C ILE A 151 0.64 -12.71 -10.11
N GLN A 152 -0.68 -12.86 -10.17
CA GLN A 152 -1.35 -14.14 -10.40
C GLN A 152 -0.94 -14.79 -11.72
N ASN A 153 -0.80 -13.98 -12.78
CA ASN A 153 -0.43 -14.45 -14.11
C ASN A 153 1.07 -14.34 -14.40
N LYS A 154 1.89 -14.09 -13.37
CA LYS A 154 3.36 -14.03 -13.44
C LYS A 154 3.87 -13.08 -14.53
N LYS A 155 3.17 -11.97 -14.75
CA LYS A 155 3.55 -10.93 -15.73
C LYS A 155 4.85 -10.22 -15.34
N TRP A 156 5.30 -10.38 -14.09
CA TRP A 156 6.61 -9.98 -13.61
C TRP A 156 7.79 -10.63 -14.34
N LYS A 157 7.60 -11.77 -15.03
CA LYS A 157 8.68 -12.45 -15.76
C LYS A 157 9.31 -11.58 -16.84
N ASP A 158 8.54 -10.72 -17.50
CA ASP A 158 9.06 -9.85 -18.56
C ASP A 158 9.97 -8.76 -17.97
N TYR A 159 9.56 -8.16 -16.85
CA TYR A 159 10.41 -7.27 -16.08
C TYR A 159 11.68 -8.00 -15.61
N ALA A 160 11.54 -9.18 -15.02
CA ALA A 160 12.67 -9.93 -14.48
C ALA A 160 13.69 -10.35 -15.56
N LYS A 161 13.25 -10.67 -16.79
CA LYS A 161 14.14 -10.92 -17.94
C LYS A 161 14.86 -9.66 -18.39
N MET A 162 14.14 -8.54 -18.49
CA MET A 162 14.71 -7.26 -18.92
C MET A 162 15.80 -6.75 -17.97
N HIS A 163 15.69 -7.10 -16.68
CA HIS A 163 16.61 -6.70 -15.63
C HIS A 163 17.62 -7.80 -15.21
N ASP A 164 17.68 -8.94 -15.91
CA ASP A 164 18.60 -10.05 -15.62
C ASP A 164 18.49 -10.62 -14.17
N ILE A 165 17.26 -10.68 -13.65
CA ILE A 165 16.95 -11.19 -12.30
C ILE A 165 15.90 -12.32 -12.32
N LEU A 166 15.71 -12.98 -13.47
CA LEU A 166 14.67 -13.98 -13.65
C LEU A 166 14.80 -15.15 -12.66
N ASN A 167 16.00 -15.66 -12.44
CA ASN A 167 16.23 -16.81 -11.56
C ASN A 167 15.86 -16.49 -10.10
N ASP A 168 16.25 -15.31 -9.61
CA ASP A 168 15.93 -14.87 -8.25
C ASP A 168 14.41 -14.66 -8.08
N CYS A 169 13.77 -14.05 -9.09
CA CYS A 169 12.31 -13.88 -9.09
C CYS A 169 11.55 -15.19 -9.19
N GLU A 170 12.03 -16.19 -9.94
CA GLU A 170 11.43 -17.53 -9.96
C GLU A 170 11.57 -18.25 -8.62
N LEU A 171 12.70 -18.08 -7.92
CA LEU A 171 12.87 -18.61 -6.57
C LEU A 171 11.85 -17.97 -5.60
N MET A 172 11.68 -16.65 -5.64
CA MET A 172 10.82 -15.92 -4.72
C MET A 172 9.32 -16.01 -5.07
N TYR A 173 8.98 -16.01 -6.36
CA TYR A 173 7.60 -15.83 -6.82
C TYR A 173 7.10 -16.87 -7.83
N GLY A 174 7.95 -17.82 -8.24
CA GLY A 174 7.59 -18.85 -9.22
C GLY A 174 6.41 -19.72 -8.78
N GLU A 175 6.23 -19.89 -7.46
CA GLU A 175 5.12 -20.62 -6.84
C GLU A 175 4.09 -19.71 -6.17
N SER A 176 4.19 -18.39 -6.35
CA SER A 176 3.24 -17.43 -5.76
C SER A 176 1.82 -17.71 -6.21
N ILE A 177 0.92 -17.79 -5.23
CA ILE A 177 -0.52 -17.90 -5.42
C ILE A 177 -1.21 -16.83 -4.59
N ILE A 178 -2.33 -16.32 -5.10
CA ILE A 178 -3.25 -15.50 -4.32
C ILE A 178 -3.97 -16.43 -3.34
N LYS A 179 -3.89 -16.13 -2.05
CA LYS A 179 -4.50 -16.91 -0.99
C LYS A 179 -5.82 -16.24 -0.52
N PRO A 180 -6.86 -17.02 -0.22
CA PRO A 180 -8.00 -16.48 0.50
C PRO A 180 -7.59 -16.13 1.93
N ASP A 181 -7.93 -14.93 2.37
CA ASP A 181 -7.71 -14.48 3.74
C ASP A 181 -8.93 -13.63 4.15
N PRO A 182 -9.61 -13.95 5.26
CA PRO A 182 -10.85 -13.26 5.65
C PRO A 182 -10.63 -11.79 6.06
N PHE A 183 -9.40 -11.41 6.40
CA PHE A 183 -9.03 -10.03 6.72
C PHE A 183 -8.74 -9.21 5.46
N CYS A 184 -8.51 -9.87 4.32
CA CYS A 184 -8.34 -9.23 3.02
C CYS A 184 -9.69 -8.88 2.36
N VAL A 185 -10.30 -7.75 2.77
CA VAL A 185 -11.51 -7.17 2.15
C VAL A 185 -11.26 -5.85 1.42
N GLY A 186 -12.02 -5.56 0.36
CA GLY A 186 -11.86 -4.33 -0.43
C GLY A 186 -10.61 -4.38 -1.32
N TYR A 187 -9.84 -3.30 -1.36
CA TYR A 187 -8.58 -3.24 -2.11
C TYR A 187 -7.45 -3.95 -1.35
N SER A 188 -7.60 -5.24 -1.10
CA SER A 188 -6.54 -6.05 -0.48
C SER A 188 -6.57 -7.50 -0.93
N PHE A 189 -5.39 -8.12 -1.01
CA PHE A 189 -5.26 -9.57 -1.20
C PHE A 189 -3.98 -10.09 -0.53
N LEU A 190 -3.95 -11.38 -0.21
CA LEU A 190 -2.76 -12.07 0.29
C LEU A 190 -2.09 -12.83 -0.85
N ALA A 191 -0.77 -12.73 -0.97
CA ALA A 191 0.01 -13.50 -1.93
C ALA A 191 1.15 -14.24 -1.24
N GLY A 192 1.33 -15.52 -1.55
CA GLY A 192 2.50 -16.26 -1.10
C GLY A 192 3.76 -15.79 -1.82
N ALA A 193 4.89 -15.75 -1.12
CA ALA A 193 6.22 -15.50 -1.67
C ALA A 193 7.27 -16.34 -0.92
N LYS A 194 8.51 -16.30 -1.39
CA LYS A 194 9.67 -16.81 -0.66
C LYS A 194 10.71 -15.72 -0.49
N THR A 195 11.51 -15.81 0.58
CA THR A 195 12.73 -15.00 0.72
C THR A 195 13.80 -15.49 -0.26
N THR A 196 14.90 -14.75 -0.38
CA THR A 196 16.09 -15.19 -1.15
C THR A 196 16.72 -16.47 -0.61
N ALA A 197 16.42 -16.85 0.65
CA ALA A 197 16.83 -18.13 1.23
C ALA A 197 15.85 -19.28 0.95
N GLY A 198 14.71 -19.01 0.29
CA GLY A 198 13.69 -20.01 -0.04
C GLY A 198 12.62 -20.22 1.06
N GLU A 199 12.68 -19.47 2.16
CA GLU A 199 11.69 -19.54 3.24
C GLU A 199 10.34 -18.98 2.78
N SER A 200 9.26 -19.71 3.02
CA SER A 200 7.91 -19.28 2.62
C SER A 200 7.39 -18.18 3.53
N LEU A 201 6.74 -17.19 2.94
CA LEU A 201 6.06 -16.12 3.67
C LEU A 201 4.81 -15.63 2.93
N ASP A 202 4.05 -14.79 3.61
CA ASP A 202 2.86 -14.14 3.06
C ASP A 202 2.99 -12.63 2.94
N ILE A 203 2.66 -12.08 1.78
CA ILE A 203 2.65 -10.64 1.52
C ILE A 203 1.21 -10.15 1.42
N TYR A 204 0.80 -9.36 2.41
CA TYR A 204 -0.43 -8.59 2.34
C TYR A 204 -0.24 -7.45 1.35
N ASN A 205 -1.11 -7.37 0.35
CA ASN A 205 -1.18 -6.25 -0.56
C ASN A 205 -2.39 -5.42 -0.16
N LEU A 206 -2.19 -4.14 0.18
CA LEU A 206 -3.27 -3.24 0.62
C LEU A 206 -3.23 -1.95 -0.17
N GLY A 207 -4.32 -1.61 -0.85
CA GLY A 207 -4.51 -0.37 -1.58
C GLY A 207 -5.25 0.68 -0.75
N ALA A 208 -4.78 1.93 -0.82
CA ALA A 208 -5.45 3.13 -0.32
C ALA A 208 -5.90 4.00 -1.49
N ASN A 209 -7.19 4.37 -1.49
CA ASN A 209 -7.78 5.30 -2.45
C ASN A 209 -7.57 6.75 -2.00
N LEU A 210 -6.53 7.38 -2.52
CA LEU A 210 -6.23 8.79 -2.30
C LEU A 210 -6.57 9.66 -3.52
N HIS A 211 -7.33 9.12 -4.47
CA HIS A 211 -7.83 9.93 -5.57
C HIS A 211 -8.86 10.94 -5.06
N PHE A 212 -8.55 12.23 -5.23
CA PHE A 212 -9.46 13.30 -4.88
C PHE A 212 -9.61 14.27 -6.05
N ARG A 213 -10.79 14.30 -6.66
CA ARG A 213 -11.13 15.25 -7.73
C ARG A 213 -12.61 15.61 -7.66
N PRO A 214 -12.97 16.64 -6.86
CA PRO A 214 -14.36 17.09 -6.76
C PRO A 214 -14.89 17.54 -8.14
N VAL A 215 -16.13 17.16 -8.44
CA VAL A 215 -16.80 17.48 -9.71
C VAL A 215 -17.85 18.57 -9.57
N ASP A 216 -18.24 18.93 -8.36
CA ASP A 216 -19.18 20.00 -8.07
C ASP A 216 -18.56 21.38 -8.29
N SER A 217 -19.39 22.41 -8.47
CA SER A 217 -18.93 23.76 -8.84
C SER A 217 -18.12 24.45 -7.75
N SER A 218 -18.37 24.09 -6.48
CA SER A 218 -17.69 24.68 -5.33
C SER A 218 -16.31 24.07 -5.10
N GLY A 219 -16.13 22.78 -5.41
CA GLY A 219 -14.85 22.08 -5.28
C GLY A 219 -13.94 22.16 -6.51
N ARG A 220 -14.48 22.13 -7.74
CA ARG A 220 -13.65 21.91 -8.95
C ARG A 220 -12.81 23.10 -9.45
N ASN A 221 -13.08 24.31 -8.95
CA ASN A 221 -12.52 25.56 -9.50
C ASN A 221 -11.34 26.14 -8.69
N GLY A 222 -10.91 25.48 -7.62
CA GLY A 222 -9.81 25.93 -6.78
C GLY A 222 -8.48 26.00 -7.54
N VAL A 223 -7.75 27.12 -7.40
CA VAL A 223 -6.45 27.31 -8.07
C VAL A 223 -5.43 26.25 -7.61
N THR A 224 -5.29 26.07 -6.30
CA THR A 224 -4.39 25.08 -5.71
C THR A 224 -4.74 23.66 -6.15
N LEU A 225 -6.03 23.30 -6.11
CA LEU A 225 -6.50 22.00 -6.57
C LEU A 225 -6.13 21.77 -8.05
N ARG A 226 -6.40 22.73 -8.94
CA ARG A 226 -6.02 22.59 -10.36
C ARG A 226 -4.52 22.36 -10.54
N LYS A 227 -3.67 23.14 -9.87
CA LYS A 227 -2.20 22.96 -9.92
C LYS A 227 -1.78 21.59 -9.42
N ASN A 228 -2.33 21.15 -8.30
CA ASN A 228 -1.99 19.84 -7.73
C ASN A 228 -2.46 18.68 -8.62
N GLN A 229 -3.66 18.78 -9.21
CA GLN A 229 -4.14 17.78 -10.18
C GLN A 229 -3.26 17.72 -11.41
N ALA A 230 -2.83 18.88 -11.93
CA ALA A 230 -1.90 18.94 -13.04
C ALA A 230 -0.54 18.32 -12.70
N LYS A 231 -0.01 18.60 -11.50
CA LYS A 231 1.23 17.98 -11.00
C LYS A 231 1.09 16.46 -10.96
N LEU A 232 0.03 15.93 -10.36
CA LEU A 232 -0.22 14.48 -10.29
C LEU A 232 -0.33 13.86 -11.70
N TYR A 233 -1.04 14.52 -12.62
CA TYR A 233 -1.11 14.08 -14.00
C TYR A 233 0.28 13.97 -14.63
N LEU A 234 1.13 14.99 -14.46
CA LEU A 234 2.48 15.02 -15.04
C LEU A 234 3.40 13.94 -14.44
N GLU A 235 3.34 13.71 -13.12
CA GLU A 235 4.07 12.62 -12.45
C GLU A 235 3.67 11.26 -13.00
N HIS A 236 2.36 11.03 -13.17
CA HIS A 236 1.87 9.80 -13.74
C HIS A 236 2.22 9.64 -15.23
N LEU A 237 2.14 10.72 -16.01
CA LEU A 237 2.50 10.71 -17.43
C LEU A 237 3.98 10.37 -17.63
N TYR A 238 4.86 10.85 -16.74
CA TYR A 238 6.28 10.49 -16.74
C TYR A 238 6.46 8.96 -16.68
N HIS A 239 5.80 8.31 -15.73
CA HIS A 239 5.87 6.85 -15.59
C HIS A 239 5.15 6.09 -16.70
N ASP A 240 4.03 6.61 -17.21
CA ASP A 240 3.32 6.02 -18.35
C ASP A 240 4.23 6.03 -19.60
N LYS A 241 4.96 7.14 -19.82
CA LYS A 241 5.92 7.28 -20.93
C LYS A 241 7.11 6.32 -20.80
N GLU A 242 7.66 6.15 -19.60
CA GLU A 242 8.73 5.15 -19.36
C GLU A 242 8.28 3.72 -19.75
N ASN A 243 6.98 3.45 -19.69
CA ASN A 243 6.38 2.17 -20.09
C ASN A 243 5.89 2.14 -21.56
N GLY A 244 6.22 3.15 -22.36
CA GLY A 244 5.89 3.21 -23.78
C GLY A 244 4.43 3.55 -24.09
N LEU A 245 3.67 4.08 -23.12
CA LEU A 245 2.30 4.54 -23.37
C LEU A 245 2.32 5.87 -24.16
N PRO A 246 1.36 6.05 -25.10
CA PRO A 246 1.29 7.25 -25.91
C PRO A 246 0.94 8.48 -25.07
N ILE A 247 1.44 9.64 -25.49
CA ILE A 247 1.14 10.93 -24.86
C ILE A 247 0.00 11.59 -25.62
N ASP A 248 -1.07 11.94 -24.91
CA ASP A 248 -2.08 12.86 -25.42
C ASP A 248 -1.55 14.30 -25.30
N GLU A 249 -1.06 14.84 -26.43
CA GLU A 249 -0.49 16.19 -26.46
C GLU A 249 -1.48 17.26 -25.99
N LYS A 250 -2.77 17.12 -26.31
CA LYS A 250 -3.80 18.09 -25.93
C LYS A 250 -3.98 18.11 -24.41
N GLU A 251 -4.07 16.94 -23.79
CA GLU A 251 -4.18 16.86 -22.33
C GLU A 251 -2.88 17.29 -21.64
N LEU A 252 -1.71 16.99 -22.23
CA LEU A 252 -0.41 17.49 -21.75
C LEU A 252 -0.36 19.02 -21.75
N TYR A 253 -0.67 19.67 -22.86
CA TYR A 253 -0.67 21.14 -22.96
C TYR A 253 -1.60 21.78 -21.93
N LYS A 254 -2.80 21.23 -21.76
CA LYS A 254 -3.77 21.69 -20.76
C LYS A 254 -3.21 21.59 -19.34
N ASN A 255 -2.64 20.45 -18.95
CA ASN A 255 -2.10 20.28 -17.60
C ASN A 255 -0.84 21.13 -17.36
N LEU A 256 0.01 21.32 -18.39
CA LEU A 256 1.12 22.27 -18.30
C LEU A 256 0.63 23.71 -18.06
N ASN A 257 -0.43 24.14 -18.77
CA ASN A 257 -1.04 25.45 -18.54
C ASN A 257 -1.70 25.56 -17.16
N ASP A 258 -2.40 24.52 -16.70
CA ASP A 258 -3.01 24.50 -15.35
C ASP A 258 -1.95 24.60 -14.23
N TYR A 259 -0.75 24.06 -14.46
CA TYR A 259 0.35 24.13 -13.49
C TYR A 259 1.11 25.48 -13.53
N PHE A 260 1.51 25.92 -14.72
CA PHE A 260 2.37 27.11 -14.90
C PHE A 260 1.61 28.42 -15.12
N ASP A 261 0.29 28.38 -15.34
CA ASP A 261 -0.58 29.52 -15.67
C ASP A 261 -0.10 30.33 -16.90
N PHE A 262 0.26 29.68 -18.01
CA PHE A 262 0.75 30.36 -19.22
C PHE A 262 -0.27 31.37 -19.79
N ASP A 263 -1.55 30.99 -19.84
CA ASP A 263 -2.62 31.77 -20.49
C ASP A 263 -3.22 32.87 -19.61
N LYS A 264 -2.79 33.01 -18.34
CA LYS A 264 -3.25 34.08 -17.43
C LYS A 264 -2.40 35.34 -17.45
N LYS A 265 -1.37 35.39 -18.31
CA LYS A 265 -0.58 36.60 -18.58
C LYS A 265 -1.04 37.24 -19.89
N GLN A 266 -2.21 37.89 -19.88
CA GLN A 266 -2.58 38.98 -20.78
C GLN A 266 -3.31 40.05 -19.98
#